data_AF-A0A1W9Q939-F1
#
_entry.id   AF-A0A1W9Q939-F1
#
_cell.length_a   1.000
_cell.length_b   1.000
_cell.length_c   1.000
_cell.angle_alpha   90.00
_cell.angle_beta   90.00
_cell.angle_gamma   90.00
#
_symmetry.space_group_name_H-M   'P 1'
#
loop_
_entity.id
_entity.type
_entity.pdbx_description
1 polymer ?
#
loop_
_entity_poly.entity_id
_entity_poly.type
_entity_poly.pdbx_seq_one_letter_code
_entity_poly.pdbx_strand_id
1 'polypeptide(L)'
;MQTTKLSLFIPLFALLGSLGCSFYARSPAEYSEETTKLLETKRDELKSCYDEVLEKNSKAKGVVAVDFLVEAKTGVIKDATIDQSKTTAPDSLQQCVLTVLDGLKLDPPDQREGKASFSYNFETGEVQTD
;
A
#
# COMPACT_ATOMS: atom_id res chain seq x y z
N MET A 1 -21.06 63.46 -13.90
CA MET A 1 -21.35 62.39 -14.88
C MET A 1 -20.58 61.16 -14.40
N GLN A 2 -21.16 60.10 -13.81
CA GLN A 2 -22.45 59.43 -14.10
C GLN A 2 -22.53 59.02 -15.58
N THR A 3 -22.84 57.79 -15.99
CA THR A 3 -23.08 56.51 -15.28
C THR A 3 -21.92 55.52 -15.61
N THR A 4 -21.90 54.19 -15.41
CA THR A 4 -22.88 53.16 -14.95
C THR A 4 -22.12 52.03 -14.22
N LYS A 5 -22.83 51.18 -13.46
CA LYS A 5 -22.32 49.86 -13.01
C LYS A 5 -22.79 48.78 -14.00
N LEU A 6 -21.92 47.84 -14.38
CA LEU A 6 -22.33 46.60 -15.05
C LEU A 6 -22.00 45.40 -14.16
N SER A 7 -22.92 45.06 -13.27
CA SER A 7 -22.83 43.82 -12.47
C SER A 7 -23.09 42.62 -13.38
N LEU A 8 -22.02 41.96 -13.82
CA LEU A 8 -22.13 40.66 -14.48
C LEU A 8 -22.25 39.57 -13.41
N PHE A 9 -23.49 39.17 -13.11
CA PHE A 9 -23.77 37.98 -12.29
C PHE A 9 -23.29 36.73 -13.05
N ILE A 10 -22.12 36.22 -12.70
CA ILE A 10 -21.67 34.90 -13.16
C ILE A 10 -22.47 33.87 -12.37
N PRO A 11 -23.26 32.98 -13.03
CA PRO A 11 -24.03 31.98 -12.32
C PRO A 11 -23.09 30.97 -11.66
N LEU A 12 -23.38 30.67 -10.39
CA LEU A 12 -22.73 29.61 -9.62
C LEU A 12 -23.04 28.26 -10.29
N PHE A 13 -22.18 27.86 -11.23
CA PHE A 13 -22.31 26.57 -11.91
C PHE A 13 -21.88 25.47 -10.95
N ALA A 14 -22.85 25.00 -10.15
CA ALA A 14 -22.67 23.86 -9.29
C ALA A 14 -22.38 22.62 -10.15
N LEU A 15 -21.10 22.25 -10.26
CA LEU A 15 -20.76 20.89 -10.66
C LEU A 15 -21.29 19.97 -9.56
N LEU A 16 -22.44 19.33 -9.84
CA LEU A 16 -22.84 18.16 -9.09
C LEU A 16 -21.73 17.12 -9.28
N GLY A 17 -20.93 16.90 -8.23
CA GLY A 17 -19.99 15.80 -8.19
C GLY A 17 -20.77 14.51 -8.42
N SER A 18 -20.47 13.83 -9.52
CA SER A 18 -21.10 12.57 -9.86
C SER A 18 -20.65 11.49 -8.86
N LEU A 19 -21.40 11.36 -7.77
CA LEU A 19 -21.40 10.19 -6.88
C LEU A 19 -22.04 8.98 -7.59
N GLY A 20 -21.66 8.75 -8.85
CA GLY A 20 -21.92 7.51 -9.55
C GLY A 20 -20.92 6.47 -9.07
N CYS A 21 -21.37 5.23 -8.89
CA CYS A 21 -20.51 4.12 -8.50
C CYS A 21 -19.33 3.99 -9.48
N SER A 22 -18.17 4.50 -9.09
CA SER A 22 -16.96 4.43 -9.90
C SER A 22 -16.56 2.97 -10.03
N PHE A 23 -16.74 2.40 -11.23
CA PHE A 23 -16.18 1.10 -11.61
C PHE A 23 -14.67 1.24 -11.77
N TYR A 24 -13.98 1.48 -10.66
CA TYR A 24 -12.54 1.54 -10.60
C TYR A 24 -11.98 0.12 -10.65
N ALA A 25 -11.32 -0.18 -11.78
CA ALA A 25 -10.84 -1.52 -12.09
C ALA A 25 -9.47 -1.39 -12.78
N ARG A 26 -8.43 -1.19 -11.97
CA ARG A 26 -7.03 -1.00 -12.37
C ARG A 26 -6.55 -2.13 -13.28
N SER A 27 -5.79 -1.80 -14.32
CA SER A 27 -4.98 -2.78 -15.03
C SER A 27 -3.96 -3.44 -14.08
N PRO A 28 -3.39 -4.62 -14.41
CA PRO A 28 -2.40 -5.27 -13.55
C PRO A 28 -1.17 -4.39 -13.23
N ALA A 29 -0.78 -3.51 -14.16
CA ALA A 29 0.34 -2.58 -13.96
C ALA A 29 -0.01 -1.50 -12.93
N GLU A 30 -1.16 -0.83 -13.09
CA GLU A 30 -1.67 0.14 -12.11
C GLU A 30 -1.91 -0.52 -10.73
N TYR A 31 -2.35 -1.78 -10.71
CA TYR A 31 -2.54 -2.53 -9.46
C TYR A 31 -1.22 -2.76 -8.73
N SER A 32 -0.19 -3.20 -9.46
CA SER A 32 1.16 -3.35 -8.94
C SER A 32 1.71 -2.02 -8.42
N GLU A 33 1.63 -0.95 -9.22
CA GLU A 33 2.13 0.38 -8.84
C GLU A 33 1.45 0.94 -7.57
N GLU A 34 0.12 0.89 -7.49
CA GLU A 34 -0.62 1.40 -6.33
C GLU A 34 -0.43 0.51 -5.09
N THR A 35 -0.26 -0.81 -5.26
CA THR A 35 0.10 -1.71 -4.15
C THR A 35 1.50 -1.39 -3.64
N THR A 36 2.49 -1.26 -4.52
CA THR A 36 3.85 -0.84 -4.14
C THR A 36 3.81 0.49 -3.41
N LYS A 37 3.14 1.53 -3.93
CA LYS A 37 3.01 2.82 -3.23
C LYS A 37 2.41 2.70 -1.83
N LEU A 38 1.40 1.83 -1.64
CA LEU A 38 0.83 1.56 -0.31
C LEU A 38 1.86 0.93 0.63
N LEU A 39 2.57 -0.11 0.17
CA LEU A 39 3.61 -0.80 0.95
C LEU A 39 4.79 0.12 1.30
N GLU A 40 5.17 1.00 0.37
CA GLU A 40 6.21 2.02 0.55
C GLU A 40 5.90 2.97 1.72
N THR A 41 4.62 3.27 1.98
CA THR A 41 4.24 4.10 3.15
C THR A 41 4.61 3.47 4.50
N LYS A 42 4.91 2.17 4.52
CA LYS A 42 5.26 1.42 5.73
C LYS A 42 6.75 1.12 5.88
N ARG A 43 7.63 1.69 5.05
CA ARG A 43 9.09 1.52 5.19
C ARG A 43 9.62 1.90 6.57
N ASP A 44 9.16 3.01 7.15
CA ASP A 44 9.61 3.45 8.49
C ASP A 44 9.15 2.49 9.61
N GLU A 45 7.98 1.89 9.46
CA GLU A 45 7.42 0.91 10.40
C GLU A 45 8.15 -0.44 10.31
N LEU A 46 8.41 -0.91 9.08
CA LEU A 46 9.26 -2.09 8.82
C LEU A 46 10.68 -1.89 9.32
N LYS A 47 11.27 -0.71 9.10
CA LYS A 47 12.60 -0.37 9.61
C LYS A 47 12.62 -0.40 11.14
N SER A 48 11.64 0.19 11.80
CA SER A 48 11.54 0.20 13.27
C SER A 48 11.47 -1.24 13.82
N CYS A 49 10.65 -2.10 13.20
CA CYS A 49 10.57 -3.52 13.59
C CYS A 49 11.87 -4.29 13.32
N TYR A 50 12.57 -3.99 12.22
CA TYR A 50 13.88 -4.58 11.92
C TYR A 50 14.95 -4.15 12.94
N ASP A 51 15.00 -2.87 13.32
CA ASP A 51 15.94 -2.37 14.32
C ASP A 51 15.72 -3.10 15.67
N GLU A 52 14.46 -3.31 16.10
CA GLU A 52 14.12 -4.12 17.29
C GLU A 52 14.53 -5.60 17.19
N VAL A 53 14.59 -6.16 15.98
CA VAL A 53 15.08 -7.52 15.73
C VAL A 53 16.61 -7.56 15.80
N LEU A 54 17.30 -6.54 15.29
CA LEU A 54 18.76 -6.42 15.34
C LEU A 54 19.31 -6.28 16.76
N GLU A 55 18.58 -5.62 17.66
CA GLU A 55 18.93 -5.58 19.10
C GLU A 55 19.03 -6.98 19.74
N LYS A 56 18.18 -7.91 19.28
CA LYS A 56 18.08 -9.28 19.80
C LYS A 56 18.94 -10.26 18.99
N ASN A 57 19.11 -10.01 17.70
CA ASN A 57 19.89 -10.79 16.75
C ASN A 57 20.56 -9.88 15.73
N SER A 58 21.78 -9.41 16.06
CA SER A 58 22.60 -8.53 15.22
C SER A 58 23.08 -9.14 13.89
N LYS A 59 22.68 -10.38 13.58
CA LYS A 59 22.93 -11.08 12.32
C LYS A 59 21.64 -11.34 11.52
N ALA A 60 20.49 -10.87 11.98
CA ALA A 60 19.24 -10.99 11.24
C ALA A 60 19.33 -10.22 9.91
N LYS A 61 19.08 -10.92 8.81
CA LYS A 61 19.09 -10.41 7.43
C LYS A 61 18.44 -11.44 6.51
N GLY A 62 18.26 -11.09 5.24
CA GLY A 62 17.74 -11.97 4.20
C GLY A 62 16.39 -11.53 3.66
N VAL A 63 15.80 -12.37 2.82
CA VAL A 63 14.54 -12.08 2.13
C VAL A 63 13.35 -12.61 2.92
N VAL A 64 12.30 -11.79 3.08
CA VAL A 64 10.95 -12.22 3.42
C VAL A 64 10.08 -12.09 2.17
N ALA A 65 9.56 -13.21 1.68
CA ALA A 65 8.60 -13.22 0.57
C ALA A 65 7.19 -13.48 1.11
N VAL A 66 6.22 -12.67 0.70
CA VAL A 66 4.85 -12.73 1.18
C VAL A 66 3.86 -12.78 0.01
N ASP A 67 2.87 -13.66 0.12
CA ASP A 67 1.71 -13.72 -0.77
C ASP A 67 0.48 -13.21 0.00
N PHE A 68 -0.32 -12.34 -0.62
CA PHE A 68 -1.55 -11.81 -0.02
C PHE A 68 -2.64 -11.54 -1.05
N LEU A 69 -3.88 -11.45 -0.56
CA LEU A 69 -5.04 -11.01 -1.33
C LEU A 69 -5.38 -9.57 -0.99
N VAL A 70 -5.85 -8.84 -1.98
CA VAL A 70 -6.42 -7.50 -1.80
C VAL A 70 -7.89 -7.55 -2.17
N GLU A 71 -8.74 -7.36 -1.16
CA GLU A 71 -10.16 -7.65 -1.27
C GLU A 71 -10.92 -6.66 -2.17
N ALA A 72 -11.78 -7.21 -3.03
CA ALA A 72 -12.66 -6.43 -3.89
C ALA A 72 -13.60 -5.53 -3.07
N LYS A 73 -13.79 -4.29 -3.52
CA LYS A 73 -14.68 -3.25 -2.97
C LYS A 73 -14.30 -2.68 -1.61
N THR A 74 -13.46 -3.35 -0.83
CA THR A 74 -12.91 -2.84 0.44
C THR A 74 -11.45 -2.39 0.29
N GLY A 75 -10.70 -3.00 -0.63
CA GLY A 75 -9.29 -2.74 -0.86
C GLY A 75 -8.37 -3.30 0.22
N VAL A 76 -8.90 -4.03 1.19
CA VAL A 76 -8.17 -4.51 2.38
C VAL A 76 -7.21 -5.64 2.01
N ILE A 77 -5.96 -5.55 2.47
CA ILE A 77 -4.99 -6.65 2.45
C ILE A 77 -5.43 -7.70 3.46
N LYS A 78 -5.57 -8.94 3.00
CA LYS A 78 -5.96 -10.10 3.82
C LYS A 78 -5.22 -11.35 3.37
N ASP A 79 -5.36 -12.41 4.17
CA ASP A 79 -4.81 -13.74 3.89
C ASP A 79 -3.28 -13.69 3.59
N ALA A 80 -2.57 -12.77 4.24
CA ALA A 80 -1.13 -12.60 4.09
C ALA A 80 -0.37 -13.80 4.68
N THR A 81 0.48 -14.42 3.87
CA THR A 81 1.20 -15.65 4.21
C THR A 81 2.64 -15.63 3.67
N ILE A 82 3.55 -16.28 4.38
CA ILE A 82 4.97 -16.32 3.98
C ILE A 82 5.19 -17.42 2.94
N ASP A 83 5.78 -17.05 1.81
CA ASP A 83 6.34 -18.02 0.87
C ASP A 83 7.68 -18.53 1.42
N GLN A 84 7.61 -19.65 2.15
CA GLN A 84 8.76 -20.36 2.71
C GLN A 84 9.71 -20.93 1.65
N SER A 85 9.31 -20.99 0.36
CA SER A 85 10.20 -21.43 -0.73
C SER A 85 11.13 -20.30 -1.24
N LYS A 86 10.76 -19.04 -0.99
CA LYS A 86 11.54 -17.85 -1.35
C LYS A 86 12.11 -17.08 -0.14
N THR A 87 11.62 -17.37 1.06
CA THR A 87 12.05 -16.73 2.31
C THR A 87 13.36 -17.33 2.84
N THR A 88 14.28 -16.45 3.24
CA THR A 88 15.58 -16.81 3.85
C THR A 88 15.83 -16.07 5.17
N ALA A 89 15.03 -15.04 5.47
CA ALA A 89 15.08 -14.30 6.72
C ALA A 89 14.50 -15.09 7.91
N PRO A 90 15.00 -14.88 9.14
CA PRO A 90 14.46 -15.51 10.33
C PRO A 90 13.01 -15.10 10.62
N ASP A 91 12.27 -15.97 11.32
CA ASP A 91 10.86 -15.83 11.67
C ASP A 91 10.49 -14.48 12.30
N SER A 92 11.43 -13.86 13.05
CA SER A 92 11.24 -12.54 13.63
C SER A 92 11.03 -11.43 12.59
N LEU A 93 11.69 -11.50 11.43
CA LEU A 93 11.47 -10.56 10.32
C LEU A 93 10.22 -10.92 9.50
N GLN A 94 9.91 -12.21 9.39
CA GLN A 94 8.65 -12.67 8.78
C GLN A 94 7.45 -12.11 9.55
N GLN A 95 7.48 -12.18 10.89
CA GLN A 95 6.42 -11.63 11.74
C GLN A 95 6.34 -10.09 11.67
N CYS A 96 7.46 -9.38 11.54
CA CYS A 96 7.45 -7.93 11.28
C CYS A 96 6.65 -7.60 10.02
N VAL A 97 6.93 -8.26 8.90
CA VAL A 97 6.23 -8.05 7.62
C VAL A 97 4.74 -8.35 7.74
N LEU A 98 4.36 -9.51 8.28
CA LEU A 98 2.94 -9.87 8.43
C LEU A 98 2.17 -8.88 9.30
N THR A 99 2.78 -8.38 10.37
CA THR A 99 2.14 -7.42 11.30
C THR A 99 1.93 -6.06 10.64
N VAL A 100 2.89 -5.59 9.84
CA VAL A 100 2.79 -4.30 9.13
C VAL A 100 1.74 -4.33 8.00
N LEU A 101 1.54 -5.50 7.38
CA LEU A 101 0.57 -5.70 6.30
C LEU A 101 -0.88 -5.82 6.78
N ASP A 102 -1.10 -6.15 8.06
CA ASP A 102 -2.44 -6.36 8.60
C ASP A 102 -3.29 -5.07 8.54
N GLY A 103 -4.53 -5.21 8.05
CA GLY A 103 -5.48 -4.10 7.92
C GLY A 103 -5.11 -2.98 6.95
N LEU A 104 -4.00 -3.07 6.20
CA LEU A 104 -3.70 -2.11 5.14
C LEU A 104 -4.78 -2.14 4.06
N LYS A 105 -5.00 -1.01 3.37
CA LYS A 105 -6.00 -0.92 2.30
C LYS A 105 -5.56 -0.08 1.11
N LEU A 106 -5.92 -0.51 -0.10
CA LEU A 106 -5.94 0.35 -1.28
C LEU A 106 -7.17 1.25 -1.27
N ASP A 107 -6.96 2.55 -1.41
CA ASP A 107 -8.00 3.58 -1.49
C ASP A 107 -7.74 4.45 -2.74
N PRO A 108 -8.61 4.45 -3.76
CA PRO A 108 -9.88 3.76 -3.84
C PRO A 108 -9.75 2.22 -3.95
N PRO A 109 -10.76 1.46 -3.49
CA PRO A 109 -10.81 0.01 -3.68
C PRO A 109 -11.11 -0.35 -5.14
N ASP A 110 -10.66 -1.53 -5.55
CA ASP A 110 -10.93 -2.08 -6.88
C ASP A 110 -12.21 -2.93 -6.90
N GLN A 111 -12.88 -3.06 -8.04
CA GLN A 111 -14.01 -4.01 -8.20
C GLN A 111 -13.56 -5.48 -8.28
N ARG A 112 -12.27 -5.75 -8.51
CA ARG A 112 -11.66 -7.08 -8.57
C ARG A 112 -10.79 -7.37 -7.35
N GLU A 113 -10.73 -8.64 -6.98
CA GLU A 113 -9.73 -9.15 -6.03
C GLU A 113 -8.34 -9.08 -6.70
N GLY A 114 -7.38 -8.48 -6.00
CA GLY A 114 -5.97 -8.53 -6.35
C GLY A 114 -5.29 -9.74 -5.70
N LYS A 115 -4.34 -10.34 -6.42
CA LYS A 115 -3.40 -11.31 -5.85
C LYS A 115 -2.00 -10.75 -6.05
N ALA A 116 -1.24 -10.65 -4.97
CA ALA A 116 0.08 -10.06 -4.97
C ALA A 116 1.08 -10.97 -4.27
N SER A 117 2.29 -11.00 -4.82
CA SER A 117 3.50 -11.53 -4.18
C SER A 117 4.47 -10.37 -4.06
N PHE A 118 5.14 -10.21 -2.92
CA PHE A 118 6.08 -9.11 -2.69
C PHE A 118 7.30 -9.61 -1.91
N SER A 119 8.49 -9.04 -2.17
CA SER A 119 9.72 -9.41 -1.48
C SER A 119 10.33 -8.23 -0.73
N TYR A 120 10.62 -8.43 0.56
CA TYR A 120 11.38 -7.51 1.38
C TYR A 120 12.78 -8.07 1.60
N ASN A 121 13.80 -7.36 1.12
CA ASN A 121 15.18 -7.70 1.38
C ASN A 121 15.72 -6.88 2.56
N PHE A 122 16.01 -7.56 3.67
CA PHE A 122 16.58 -6.98 4.87
C PHE A 122 18.10 -7.17 4.85
N GLU A 123 18.86 -6.10 4.61
CA GLU A 123 20.32 -6.09 4.75
C GLU A 123 20.76 -5.12 5.84
N THR A 124 22.00 -5.23 6.30
CA THR A 124 22.48 -4.46 7.47
C THR A 124 22.49 -2.95 7.18
N GLY A 125 21.44 -2.24 7.61
CA GLY A 125 21.26 -0.80 7.47
C GLY A 125 20.13 -0.35 6.54
N GLU A 126 19.62 -1.23 5.66
CA GLU A 126 18.63 -0.86 4.63
C GLU A 126 17.57 -1.97 4.43
N VAL A 127 16.33 -1.56 4.15
CA VAL A 127 15.24 -2.44 3.70
C VAL A 127 14.94 -2.07 2.25
N GLN A 128 15.13 -3.03 1.34
CA GLN A 128 14.81 -2.90 -0.08
C GLN A 128 13.55 -3.71 -0.41
N THR A 129 12.82 -3.27 -1.44
CA THR A 129 11.46 -3.72 -1.76
C THR A 129 11.36 -3.99 -3.25
N ASP A 130 11.14 -5.26 -3.64
CA ASP A 130 11.12 -5.74 -5.02
C ASP A 130 9.84 -6.56 -5.34
#